data_AF-A0A6G2VTK5-F1
#
_entry.id   AF-A0A6G2VTK5-F1
#
_cell.length_a   1.000
_cell.length_b   1.000
_cell.length_c   1.000
_cell.angle_alpha   90.00
_cell.angle_beta   90.00
_cell.angle_gamma   90.00
#
_symmetry.space_group_name_H-M   'P 1'
#
loop_
_entity.id
_entity.type
_entity.pdbx_description
1 polymer ?
#
loop_
_entity_poly.entity_id
_entity_poly.type
_entity_poly.pdbx_seq_one_letter_code
_entity_poly.pdbx_strand_id
1 'polypeptide(L)'
;RRAAVSSFGISGTNVHTIIEEAPAEEAVADPERTPAPLLPLVLSGATPEALAAQAARLRDAADRPLPDLSRSLATGRAALTHRGAVVARDRDGLLAGLTALAEGSAADTVVRGRPAEGRTAFLFTGQGAQRPGMGRGLYAAHPAFRRALDDVCQALDAHLDHPLRDVMWAEPGTEQAALLDRTLYTQSALFAVGTALFRLLEAYGVRPDWLAGHSVGELTAAHAAGVWDLADAARLVAARGRLMQ
;
A
#
# COMPACT_ATOMS: atom_id res chain seq x y z
N ARG A 1 -40.37 -2.22 12.30
CA ARG A 1 -41.34 -1.88 11.23
C ARG A 1 -41.67 -3.16 10.49
N ARG A 2 -42.95 -3.50 10.28
CA ARG A 2 -43.39 -4.70 9.57
C ARG A 2 -44.35 -4.31 8.44
N ALA A 3 -44.29 -5.03 7.33
CA ALA A 3 -45.18 -4.89 6.18
C ALA A 3 -45.51 -6.28 5.62
N ALA A 4 -46.52 -6.38 4.77
CA ALA A 4 -46.86 -7.63 4.09
C ALA A 4 -47.02 -7.43 2.58
N VAL A 5 -46.64 -8.44 1.81
CA VAL A 5 -46.80 -8.50 0.35
C VAL A 5 -47.66 -9.72 0.02
N SER A 6 -48.78 -9.48 -0.65
CA SER A 6 -49.68 -10.53 -1.16
C SER A 6 -49.61 -10.60 -2.68
N SER A 7 -49.66 -11.81 -3.25
CA SER A 7 -49.79 -12.04 -4.68
C SER A 7 -50.84 -13.13 -4.93
N PHE A 8 -51.82 -12.83 -5.79
CA PHE A 8 -52.94 -13.71 -6.11
C PHE A 8 -52.93 -14.00 -7.60
N GLY A 9 -52.51 -15.21 -7.98
CA GLY A 9 -52.39 -15.61 -9.38
C GLY A 9 -53.73 -15.96 -10.01
N ILE A 10 -53.88 -15.72 -11.32
CA ILE A 10 -55.08 -16.07 -12.09
C ILE A 10 -55.37 -17.59 -12.10
N SER A 11 -54.36 -18.42 -11.85
CA SER A 11 -54.48 -19.87 -11.68
C SER A 11 -55.07 -20.29 -10.32
N GLY A 12 -55.28 -19.35 -9.39
CA GLY A 12 -55.76 -19.61 -8.03
C GLY A 12 -54.67 -19.85 -6.98
N THR A 13 -53.39 -19.78 -7.35
CA THR A 13 -52.29 -19.86 -6.37
C THR A 13 -52.05 -18.52 -5.69
N ASN A 14 -52.03 -18.53 -4.36
CA ASN A 14 -51.89 -17.34 -3.52
C ASN A 14 -50.61 -17.41 -2.69
N VAL A 15 -49.87 -16.30 -2.59
CA VAL A 15 -48.67 -16.15 -1.76
C VAL A 15 -48.84 -14.93 -0.86
N HIS A 16 -48.44 -15.06 0.41
CA HIS A 16 -48.41 -13.98 1.37
C HIS A 16 -47.10 -14.00 2.17
N THR A 17 -46.37 -12.89 2.16
CA THR A 17 -45.07 -12.77 2.83
C THR A 17 -45.07 -11.56 3.75
N ILE A 18 -44.64 -11.75 5.00
CA ILE A 18 -44.43 -10.67 5.97
C ILE A 18 -42.95 -10.29 5.95
N ILE A 19 -42.66 -9.01 5.84
CA ILE A 19 -41.31 -8.44 5.84
C ILE A 19 -41.16 -7.54 7.05
N GLU A 20 -40.06 -7.71 7.78
CA GLU A 20 -39.69 -6.87 8.92
C GLU A 20 -38.42 -6.07 8.59
N GLU A 21 -38.28 -4.87 9.16
CA GLU A 21 -37.04 -4.13 9.08
C GLU A 21 -35.89 -4.88 9.75
N ALA A 22 -34.67 -4.74 9.23
CA ALA A 22 -33.49 -5.26 9.89
C ALA A 22 -33.35 -4.64 11.30
N PRO A 23 -32.85 -5.40 12.30
CA PRO A 23 -32.51 -4.84 13.59
C PRO A 23 -31.59 -3.62 13.43
N ALA A 24 -31.76 -2.60 14.28
CA ALA A 24 -30.84 -1.48 14.28
C ALA A 24 -29.44 -1.99 14.66
N GLU A 25 -28.48 -1.82 13.75
CA GLU A 25 -27.07 -2.03 14.09
C GLU A 25 -26.63 -0.88 15.00
N GLU A 26 -26.10 -1.21 16.17
CA GLU A 26 -25.42 -0.24 17.01
C GLU A 26 -24.23 0.30 16.22
N ALA A 27 -24.16 1.63 16.10
CA ALA A 27 -23.02 2.29 15.49
C ALA A 27 -21.77 1.95 16.29
N VAL A 28 -21.01 0.96 15.82
CA VAL A 28 -19.70 0.65 16.39
C VAL A 28 -18.87 1.91 16.24
N ALA A 29 -18.46 2.48 17.37
CA ALA A 29 -17.55 3.62 17.36
C ALA A 29 -16.34 3.24 16.51
N ASP A 30 -16.11 4.00 15.45
CA ASP A 30 -14.95 3.77 14.60
C ASP A 30 -13.72 3.96 15.48
N PRO A 31 -12.86 2.93 15.66
CA PRO A 31 -11.59 3.14 16.34
C PRO A 31 -10.90 4.30 15.63
N GLU A 32 -10.35 5.26 16.39
CA GLU A 32 -9.74 6.49 15.87
C GLU A 32 -9.08 6.24 14.52
N ARG A 33 -9.79 6.59 13.43
CA ARG A 33 -9.31 6.32 12.07
C ARG A 33 -8.13 7.25 11.88
N THR A 34 -6.90 6.73 12.00
CA THR A 34 -5.72 7.47 11.56
C THR A 34 -5.95 7.79 10.08
N PRO A 35 -6.10 9.07 9.69
CA PRO A 35 -6.42 9.41 8.32
C PRO A 35 -5.29 8.90 7.43
N ALA A 36 -5.58 7.95 6.54
CA ALA A 36 -4.63 7.61 5.50
C ALA A 36 -4.44 8.86 4.63
N PRO A 37 -3.21 9.36 4.43
CA PRO A 37 -3.00 10.61 3.73
C PRO A 37 -3.34 10.53 2.24
N LEU A 38 -3.50 9.31 1.71
CA LEU A 38 -3.88 8.95 0.34
C LEU A 38 -4.71 7.66 0.40
N LEU A 39 -5.82 7.61 -0.34
CA LEU A 39 -6.69 6.44 -0.45
C LEU A 39 -6.77 5.95 -1.90
N PRO A 40 -6.67 4.63 -2.15
CA PRO A 40 -6.90 4.07 -3.47
C PRO A 40 -8.39 3.85 -3.71
N LEU A 41 -8.92 4.43 -4.79
CA LEU A 41 -10.27 4.16 -5.29
C LEU A 41 -10.13 3.29 -6.55
N VAL A 42 -10.41 2.00 -6.40
CA VAL A 42 -10.26 1.00 -7.47
C VAL A 42 -11.57 0.80 -8.22
N LEU A 43 -11.50 0.83 -9.55
CA LEU A 43 -12.64 0.61 -10.44
C LEU A 43 -12.28 -0.48 -11.45
N SER A 44 -13.30 -1.18 -11.93
CA SER A 44 -13.12 -2.13 -13.03
C SER A 44 -14.32 -2.15 -13.99
N GLY A 45 -14.05 -2.58 -15.23
CA GLY A 45 -15.03 -2.77 -16.29
C GLY A 45 -14.68 -4.00 -17.14
N ALA A 46 -15.67 -4.59 -17.79
CA ALA A 46 -15.46 -5.72 -18.71
C ALA A 46 -14.83 -5.26 -20.04
N THR A 47 -14.98 -3.97 -20.38
CA THR A 47 -14.39 -3.29 -21.54
C THR A 47 -13.78 -1.95 -21.11
N PRO A 48 -12.95 -1.29 -21.93
CA PRO A 48 -12.46 0.06 -21.63
C PRO A 48 -13.60 1.08 -21.43
N GLU A 49 -14.64 1.00 -22.24
CA GLU A 49 -15.80 1.91 -22.21
C GLU A 49 -16.62 1.68 -20.94
N ALA A 50 -16.74 0.42 -20.50
CA ALA A 50 -17.41 0.09 -19.25
C ALA A 50 -16.66 0.66 -18.02
N LEU A 51 -15.32 0.64 -18.05
CA LEU A 51 -14.49 1.27 -17.01
C LEU A 51 -14.69 2.79 -17.00
N ALA A 52 -14.63 3.43 -18.17
CA ALA A 52 -14.86 4.87 -18.31
C ALA A 52 -16.26 5.30 -17.83
N ALA A 53 -17.30 4.55 -18.22
CA ALA A 53 -18.66 4.78 -17.78
C ALA A 53 -18.82 4.57 -16.26
N GLN A 54 -18.09 3.61 -15.68
CA GLN A 54 -18.09 3.41 -14.23
C GLN A 54 -17.42 4.58 -13.49
N ALA A 55 -16.35 5.15 -14.04
CA ALA A 55 -15.69 6.33 -13.50
C ALA A 55 -16.63 7.55 -13.52
N ALA A 56 -17.34 7.78 -14.64
CA ALA A 56 -18.33 8.85 -14.75
C ALA A 56 -19.48 8.70 -13.75
N ARG A 57 -20.06 7.49 -13.63
CA ARG A 57 -21.12 7.22 -12.63
C ARG A 57 -20.65 7.46 -11.20
N LEU A 58 -19.43 7.04 -10.88
CA LEU A 58 -18.89 7.25 -9.53
C LEU A 58 -18.66 8.75 -9.26
N ARG A 59 -18.16 9.50 -10.25
CA ARG A 59 -17.94 10.95 -10.14
C ARG A 59 -19.24 11.67 -9.77
N ASP A 60 -20.33 11.32 -10.46
CA ASP A 60 -21.63 11.95 -10.27
C ASP A 60 -22.30 11.54 -8.93
N ALA A 61 -21.84 10.44 -8.32
CA ALA A 61 -22.31 9.91 -7.03
C ALA A 61 -21.30 10.09 -5.87
N ALA A 62 -20.19 10.80 -6.07
CA ALA A 62 -19.10 10.95 -5.10
C ALA A 62 -19.42 11.99 -4.01
N ASP A 63 -20.51 11.77 -3.28
CA ASP A 63 -20.94 12.58 -2.13
C ASP A 63 -20.90 11.78 -0.83
N ARG A 64 -19.91 10.91 -0.70
CA ARG A 64 -19.70 10.02 0.45
C ARG A 64 -18.27 10.18 0.99
N PRO A 65 -18.03 9.88 2.27
CA PRO A 65 -16.68 9.90 2.82
C PRO A 65 -15.74 8.99 2.01
N LEU A 66 -14.57 9.52 1.63
CA LEU A 66 -13.59 8.81 0.82
C LEU A 66 -13.17 7.44 1.38
N PRO A 67 -12.95 7.25 2.70
CA PRO A 67 -12.61 5.94 3.26
C PRO A 67 -13.69 4.89 2.98
N ASP A 68 -14.96 5.28 3.08
CA ASP A 68 -16.09 4.36 2.89
C ASP A 68 -16.24 4.00 1.41
N LEU A 69 -16.01 4.98 0.51
CA LEU A 69 -15.94 4.73 -0.93
C LEU A 69 -14.79 3.77 -1.28
N SER A 70 -13.58 4.03 -0.78
CA SER A 70 -12.40 3.19 -1.00
C SER A 70 -12.66 1.74 -0.57
N ARG A 71 -13.17 1.54 0.66
CA ARG A 71 -13.52 0.22 1.18
C ARG A 71 -14.59 -0.45 0.31
N SER A 72 -15.68 0.25 -0.01
CA SER A 72 -16.80 -0.31 -0.77
C SER A 72 -16.38 -0.75 -2.17
N LEU A 73 -15.53 0.04 -2.83
CA LEU A 73 -14.98 -0.27 -4.14
C LEU A 73 -14.01 -1.46 -4.10
N ALA A 74 -13.14 -1.53 -3.09
CA ALA A 74 -12.14 -2.58 -2.97
C ALA A 74 -12.72 -3.94 -2.55
N THR A 75 -13.79 -3.96 -1.76
CA THR A 75 -14.30 -5.19 -1.12
C THR A 75 -15.71 -5.59 -1.56
N GLY A 76 -16.50 -4.66 -2.07
CA GLY A 76 -17.91 -4.89 -2.42
C GLY A 76 -18.19 -4.92 -3.93
N ARG A 77 -17.17 -4.95 -4.78
CA ARG A 77 -17.31 -4.96 -6.25
C ARG A 77 -16.44 -6.05 -6.87
N ALA A 78 -16.95 -6.66 -7.94
CA ALA A 78 -16.17 -7.63 -8.71
C ALA A 78 -14.96 -6.96 -9.38
N ALA A 79 -13.83 -7.66 -9.42
CA ALA A 79 -12.60 -7.19 -10.04
C ALA A 79 -12.48 -7.68 -11.50
N LEU A 80 -13.02 -6.90 -12.44
CA LEU A 80 -13.04 -7.20 -13.87
C LEU A 80 -11.68 -6.96 -14.56
N THR A 81 -11.65 -7.19 -15.88
CA THR A 81 -10.45 -7.23 -16.73
C THR A 81 -9.83 -5.86 -16.98
N HIS A 82 -10.62 -4.81 -17.20
CA HIS A 82 -10.11 -3.45 -17.35
C HIS A 82 -10.17 -2.76 -16.00
N ARG A 83 -9.01 -2.34 -15.49
CA ARG A 83 -8.88 -1.77 -14.14
C ARG A 83 -8.36 -0.35 -14.20
N GLY A 84 -8.91 0.48 -13.32
CA GLY A 84 -8.43 1.83 -13.05
C GLY A 84 -8.31 2.04 -11.55
N ALA A 85 -7.34 2.82 -11.12
CA ALA A 85 -7.20 3.26 -9.74
C ALA A 85 -6.95 4.76 -9.70
N VAL A 86 -7.67 5.47 -8.84
CA VAL A 86 -7.42 6.87 -8.51
C VAL A 86 -6.86 6.93 -7.10
N VAL A 87 -5.71 7.57 -6.90
CA VAL A 87 -5.16 7.82 -5.57
C VAL A 87 -5.49 9.25 -5.16
N ALA A 88 -6.39 9.42 -4.18
CA ALA A 88 -6.89 10.73 -3.78
C ALA A 88 -6.71 10.98 -2.28
N ARG A 89 -6.47 12.26 -1.92
CA ARG A 89 -6.45 12.73 -0.52
C ARG A 89 -7.81 13.25 -0.08
N ASP A 90 -8.51 13.85 -1.03
CA ASP A 90 -9.76 14.59 -0.83
C ASP A 90 -10.70 14.40 -2.02
N ARG A 91 -11.89 14.96 -1.89
CA ARG A 91 -12.96 14.87 -2.88
C ARG A 91 -12.56 15.50 -4.21
N ASP A 92 -11.84 16.60 -4.20
CA ASP A 92 -11.48 17.31 -5.43
C ASP A 92 -10.47 16.50 -6.26
N GLY A 93 -9.46 15.93 -5.60
CA GLY A 93 -8.53 14.99 -6.22
C GLY A 93 -9.22 13.73 -6.74
N LEU A 94 -10.24 13.23 -6.04
CA LEU A 94 -11.07 12.12 -6.50
C LEU A 94 -11.83 12.49 -7.79
N LEU A 95 -12.52 13.63 -7.81
CA LEU A 95 -13.30 14.08 -8.97
C LEU A 95 -12.43 14.34 -10.19
N ALA A 96 -11.25 14.94 -9.99
CA ALA A 96 -10.27 15.15 -11.04
C ALA A 96 -9.78 13.81 -11.63
N GLY A 97 -9.41 12.85 -10.77
CA GLY A 97 -8.95 11.53 -11.21
C GLY A 97 -10.03 10.69 -11.89
N LEU A 98 -11.28 10.76 -11.41
CA LEU A 98 -12.41 10.08 -12.06
C LEU A 98 -12.76 10.70 -13.42
N THR A 99 -12.65 12.02 -13.55
CA THR A 99 -12.79 12.69 -14.85
C THR A 99 -11.71 12.20 -15.82
N ALA A 100 -10.44 12.18 -15.38
CA ALA A 100 -9.35 11.68 -16.23
C ALA A 100 -9.55 10.20 -16.63
N LEU A 101 -10.03 9.36 -15.71
CA LEU A 101 -10.33 7.96 -16.00
C LEU A 101 -11.51 7.78 -16.97
N ALA A 102 -12.55 8.63 -16.85
CA ALA A 102 -13.70 8.62 -17.75
C ALA A 102 -13.35 9.10 -19.16
N GLU A 103 -12.47 10.08 -19.29
CA GLU A 103 -12.01 10.64 -20.56
C GLU A 103 -10.86 9.82 -21.19
N GLY A 104 -10.26 8.90 -20.43
CA GLY A 104 -9.10 8.14 -20.85
C GLY A 104 -7.81 8.97 -20.94
N SER A 105 -7.76 10.13 -20.29
CA SER A 105 -6.58 11.00 -20.24
C SER A 105 -5.56 10.54 -19.18
N ALA A 106 -4.33 11.03 -19.28
CA ALA A 106 -3.27 10.74 -18.32
C ALA A 106 -3.35 11.73 -17.14
N ALA A 107 -3.10 11.23 -15.93
CA ALA A 107 -2.95 12.03 -14.72
C ALA A 107 -2.06 11.28 -13.73
N ASP A 108 -1.24 12.01 -12.97
CA ASP A 108 -0.24 11.42 -12.06
C ASP A 108 -0.86 10.53 -10.96
N THR A 109 -2.12 10.78 -10.60
CA THR A 109 -2.86 10.04 -9.59
C THR A 109 -3.72 8.91 -10.16
N VAL A 110 -3.66 8.67 -11.48
CA VAL A 110 -4.51 7.70 -12.17
C VAL A 110 -3.66 6.61 -12.79
N VAL A 111 -3.92 5.37 -12.38
CA VAL A 111 -3.31 4.17 -12.94
C VAL A 111 -4.37 3.40 -13.71
N ARG A 112 -4.03 2.93 -14.91
CA ARG A 112 -4.89 2.06 -15.74
C ARG A 112 -4.12 0.80 -16.10
N GLY A 113 -4.81 -0.32 -16.17
CA GLY A 113 -4.18 -1.57 -16.56
C GLY A 113 -5.17 -2.71 -16.73
N ARG A 114 -4.60 -3.87 -17.05
CA ARG A 114 -5.29 -5.15 -17.04
C ARG A 114 -4.46 -6.12 -16.21
N PRO A 115 -5.07 -7.15 -15.60
CA PRO A 115 -4.31 -8.24 -15.00
C PRO A 115 -3.31 -8.80 -16.01
N ALA A 116 -2.05 -8.91 -15.61
CA ALA A 116 -1.05 -9.64 -16.36
C ALA A 116 -0.97 -11.07 -15.80
N GLU A 117 -0.80 -12.05 -16.69
CA GLU A 117 -0.43 -13.40 -16.30
C GLU A 117 1.07 -13.46 -16.05
N GLY A 118 1.50 -14.32 -15.13
CA GLY A 118 2.92 -14.58 -14.86
C GLY A 118 3.29 -14.52 -13.39
N ARG A 119 4.59 -14.64 -13.14
CA ARG A 119 5.18 -14.61 -11.81
C ARG A 119 5.61 -13.18 -11.44
N THR A 120 5.50 -12.83 -10.16
CA THR A 120 5.92 -11.55 -9.60
C THR A 120 7.31 -11.66 -8.99
N ALA A 121 8.20 -10.74 -9.32
CA ALA A 121 9.51 -10.62 -8.66
C ALA A 121 9.62 -9.32 -7.88
N PHE A 122 10.18 -9.37 -6.67
CA PHE A 122 10.60 -8.17 -5.95
C PHE A 122 12.11 -7.96 -6.12
N LEU A 123 12.48 -6.74 -6.49
CA LEU A 123 13.85 -6.34 -6.79
C LEU A 123 14.34 -5.34 -5.74
N PHE A 124 15.43 -5.66 -5.05
CA PHE A 124 16.03 -4.79 -4.05
C PHE A 124 17.20 -4.02 -4.64
N THR A 125 17.16 -2.69 -4.52
CA THR A 125 18.16 -1.81 -5.10
C THR A 125 19.51 -1.91 -4.37
N GLY A 126 20.58 -1.65 -5.11
CA GLY A 126 21.90 -1.43 -4.53
C GLY A 126 22.11 0.01 -4.07
N GLN A 127 23.37 0.34 -3.78
CA GLN A 127 23.81 1.70 -3.47
C GLN A 127 23.51 2.68 -4.62
N GLY A 128 23.12 3.91 -4.26
CA GLY A 128 22.72 4.99 -5.18
C GLY A 128 21.26 5.42 -5.03
N ALA A 129 20.42 4.60 -4.37
CA ALA A 129 19.02 4.91 -4.13
C ALA A 129 18.74 5.60 -2.78
N GLN A 130 19.77 5.72 -1.92
CA GLN A 130 19.65 6.36 -0.62
C GLN A 130 19.37 7.86 -0.76
N ARG A 131 18.54 8.39 0.13
CA ARG A 131 18.27 9.83 0.21
C ARG A 131 17.90 10.23 1.63
N PRO A 132 18.23 11.45 2.08
CA PRO A 132 17.76 11.97 3.35
C PRO A 132 16.22 11.87 3.46
N GLY A 133 15.73 11.49 4.63
CA GLY A 133 14.31 11.32 4.92
C GLY A 133 13.68 10.05 4.33
N MET A 134 14.45 9.12 3.76
CA MET A 134 13.90 7.88 3.22
C MET A 134 13.11 7.09 4.28
N GLY A 135 11.96 6.56 3.89
CA GLY A 135 11.06 5.80 4.78
C GLY A 135 10.27 6.62 5.81
N ARG A 136 10.61 7.90 6.08
CA ARG A 136 9.98 8.70 7.16
C ARG A 136 8.45 8.83 7.03
N GLY A 137 7.97 9.10 5.82
CA GLY A 137 6.52 9.19 5.55
C GLY A 137 5.80 7.85 5.74
N LEU A 138 6.42 6.74 5.32
CA LEU A 138 5.87 5.39 5.49
C LEU A 138 5.86 4.97 6.97
N TYR A 139 6.90 5.34 7.71
CA TYR A 139 6.99 5.12 9.15
C TYR A 139 5.85 5.81 9.91
N ALA A 140 5.52 7.05 9.54
CA ALA A 140 4.40 7.77 10.12
C ALA A 140 3.04 7.14 9.77
N ALA A 141 2.86 6.70 8.52
CA ALA A 141 1.55 6.27 8.02
C ALA A 141 1.23 4.77 8.21
N HIS A 142 2.21 3.88 8.26
CA HIS A 142 1.99 2.43 8.16
C HIS A 142 2.62 1.64 9.32
N PRO A 143 1.82 1.09 10.25
CA PRO A 143 2.33 0.34 11.40
C PRO A 143 3.20 -0.87 11.05
N ALA A 144 2.90 -1.59 9.95
CA ALA A 144 3.70 -2.73 9.51
C ALA A 144 5.11 -2.31 9.07
N PHE A 145 5.21 -1.23 8.30
CA PHE A 145 6.49 -0.64 7.90
C PHE A 145 7.26 -0.12 9.13
N ARG A 146 6.57 0.57 10.04
CA ARG A 146 7.14 1.12 11.27
C ARG A 146 7.84 0.04 12.09
N ARG A 147 7.11 -1.03 12.44
CA ARG A 147 7.65 -2.15 13.22
C ARG A 147 8.84 -2.80 12.53
N ALA A 148 8.72 -3.10 11.24
CA ALA A 148 9.81 -3.72 10.49
C ALA A 148 11.05 -2.83 10.41
N LEU A 149 10.89 -1.51 10.27
CA LEU A 149 12.01 -0.59 10.29
C LEU A 149 12.66 -0.52 11.68
N ASP A 150 11.86 -0.47 12.74
CA ASP A 150 12.35 -0.46 14.12
C ASP A 150 13.18 -1.71 14.44
N ASP A 151 12.68 -2.89 14.10
CA ASP A 151 13.37 -4.16 14.32
C ASP A 151 14.73 -4.20 13.58
N VAL A 152 14.75 -3.75 12.31
CA VAL A 152 15.98 -3.77 11.51
C VAL A 152 16.98 -2.73 11.97
N CYS A 153 16.53 -1.52 12.31
CA CYS A 153 17.39 -0.49 12.89
C CYS A 153 17.99 -0.95 14.22
N GLN A 154 17.19 -1.56 15.10
CA GLN A 154 17.70 -2.10 16.37
C GLN A 154 18.80 -3.15 16.14
N ALA A 155 18.64 -4.04 15.16
CA ALA A 155 19.65 -5.03 14.81
C ALA A 155 20.93 -4.41 14.23
N LEU A 156 20.81 -3.37 13.40
CA LEU A 156 21.95 -2.68 12.80
C LEU A 156 22.68 -1.77 13.79
N ASP A 157 21.97 -1.10 14.69
CA ASP A 157 22.53 -0.13 15.63
C ASP A 157 23.54 -0.78 16.60
N ALA A 158 23.48 -2.10 16.80
CA ALA A 158 24.51 -2.87 17.51
C ALA A 158 25.89 -2.88 16.79
N HIS A 159 25.93 -2.43 15.54
CA HIS A 159 27.11 -2.46 14.67
C HIS A 159 27.50 -1.08 14.10
N LEU A 160 26.81 -0.01 14.50
CA LEU A 160 26.98 1.35 14.00
C LEU A 160 27.38 2.29 15.13
N ASP A 161 28.15 3.33 14.81
CA ASP A 161 28.57 4.34 15.79
C ASP A 161 27.46 5.34 16.12
N HIS A 162 26.53 5.55 15.18
CA HIS A 162 25.36 6.41 15.32
C HIS A 162 24.08 5.62 15.00
N PRO A 163 22.96 5.90 15.68
CA PRO A 163 21.69 5.26 15.36
C PRO A 163 21.27 5.51 13.91
N LEU A 164 20.90 4.45 13.21
CA LEU A 164 20.67 4.48 11.77
C LEU A 164 19.52 5.43 11.40
N ARG A 165 18.44 5.46 12.19
CA ARG A 165 17.30 6.36 11.94
C ARG A 165 17.71 7.83 12.05
N ASP A 166 18.56 8.17 13.00
CA ASP A 166 19.01 9.54 13.19
C ASP A 166 19.86 9.99 12.00
N VAL A 167 20.68 9.10 11.44
CA VAL A 167 21.41 9.37 10.18
C VAL A 167 20.46 9.48 8.98
N MET A 168 19.50 8.55 8.83
CA MET A 168 18.54 8.55 7.72
C MET A 168 17.67 9.81 7.69
N TRP A 169 17.33 10.37 8.85
CA TRP A 169 16.38 11.47 9.00
C TRP A 169 17.00 12.77 9.46
N ALA A 170 18.33 12.83 9.55
CA ALA A 170 19.07 14.06 9.82
C ALA A 170 18.70 15.16 8.79
N GLU A 171 18.70 16.41 9.27
CA GLU A 171 18.46 17.56 8.42
C GLU A 171 19.53 17.67 7.32
N PRO A 172 19.16 17.88 6.05
CA PRO A 172 20.12 18.00 4.96
C PRO A 172 21.18 19.08 5.22
N GLY A 173 22.44 18.76 4.88
CA GLY A 173 23.57 19.68 5.07
C GLY A 173 24.23 19.62 6.46
N THR A 174 23.73 18.78 7.38
CA THR A 174 24.40 18.49 8.65
C THR A 174 25.50 17.43 8.49
N GLU A 175 26.48 17.41 9.38
CA GLU A 175 27.51 16.35 9.43
C GLU A 175 26.88 14.96 9.59
N GLN A 176 25.79 14.87 10.35
CA GLN A 176 25.06 13.63 10.56
C GLN A 176 24.37 13.15 9.28
N ALA A 177 23.78 14.06 8.49
CA ALA A 177 23.22 13.70 7.19
C ALA A 177 24.30 13.25 6.19
N ALA A 178 25.51 13.83 6.26
CA ALA A 178 26.64 13.41 5.44
C ALA A 178 27.12 11.98 5.76
N LEU A 179 26.80 11.43 6.94
CA LEU A 179 27.07 10.02 7.24
C LEU A 179 26.31 9.09 6.31
N LEU A 180 25.14 9.48 5.80
CA LEU A 180 24.35 8.66 4.86
C LEU A 180 25.08 8.40 3.54
N ASP A 181 26.11 9.18 3.20
CA ASP A 181 26.94 8.94 2.02
C ASP A 181 28.11 7.98 2.29
N ARG A 182 28.39 7.64 3.56
CA ARG A 182 29.39 6.63 3.92
C ARG A 182 28.83 5.23 3.63
N THR A 183 29.62 4.40 2.95
CA THR A 183 29.24 3.04 2.52
C THR A 183 28.57 2.21 3.62
N LEU A 184 29.08 2.28 4.86
CA LEU A 184 28.48 1.63 6.03
C LEU A 184 27.01 2.02 6.25
N TYR A 185 26.71 3.32 6.33
CA TYR A 185 25.36 3.82 6.56
C TYR A 185 24.48 3.70 5.32
N THR A 186 25.02 3.92 4.12
CA THR A 186 24.31 3.72 2.86
C THR A 186 23.74 2.30 2.75
N GLN A 187 24.60 1.30 2.93
CA GLN A 187 24.21 -0.10 2.83
C GLN A 187 23.22 -0.49 3.94
N SER A 188 23.46 -0.02 5.17
CA SER A 188 22.57 -0.25 6.31
C SER A 188 21.18 0.35 6.08
N ALA A 189 21.09 1.59 5.60
CA ALA A 189 19.83 2.28 5.32
C ALA A 189 19.04 1.61 4.19
N LEU A 190 19.72 1.19 3.13
CA LEU A 190 19.09 0.47 2.00
C LEU A 190 18.58 -0.91 2.41
N PHE A 191 19.33 -1.65 3.22
CA PHE A 191 18.87 -2.92 3.79
C PHE A 191 17.65 -2.72 4.70
N ALA A 192 17.69 -1.71 5.58
CA ALA A 192 16.59 -1.39 6.49
C ALA A 192 15.31 -1.02 5.75
N VAL A 193 15.38 -0.08 4.80
CA VAL A 193 14.20 0.35 4.03
C VAL A 193 13.71 -0.76 3.09
N GLY A 194 14.61 -1.51 2.45
CA GLY A 194 14.23 -2.64 1.61
C GLY A 194 13.47 -3.71 2.39
N THR A 195 13.98 -4.08 3.57
CA THR A 195 13.32 -5.05 4.47
C THR A 195 11.96 -4.53 4.96
N ALA A 196 11.87 -3.26 5.34
CA ALA A 196 10.61 -2.66 5.80
C ALA A 196 9.55 -2.56 4.68
N LEU A 197 9.96 -2.24 3.45
CA LEU A 197 9.08 -2.25 2.27
C LEU A 197 8.56 -3.66 1.95
N PHE A 198 9.43 -4.66 2.04
CA PHE A 198 9.04 -6.06 1.87
C PHE A 198 7.93 -6.46 2.85
N ARG A 199 8.13 -6.19 4.15
CA ARG A 199 7.13 -6.48 5.19
C ARG A 199 5.83 -5.70 5.02
N LEU A 200 5.90 -4.47 4.51
CA LEU A 200 4.71 -3.69 4.20
C LEU A 200 3.87 -4.34 3.08
N LEU A 201 4.52 -4.79 2.00
CA LEU A 201 3.83 -5.46 0.90
C LEU A 201 3.21 -6.80 1.34
N GLU A 202 3.93 -7.58 2.16
CA GLU A 202 3.39 -8.81 2.75
C GLU A 202 2.16 -8.54 3.62
N ALA A 203 2.15 -7.45 4.39
CA ALA A 203 1.00 -7.07 5.21
C ALA A 203 -0.24 -6.72 4.37
N TYR A 204 -0.07 -6.32 3.11
CA TYR A 204 -1.16 -6.15 2.13
C TYR A 204 -1.50 -7.43 1.36
N GLY A 205 -0.86 -8.55 1.69
CA GLY A 205 -1.08 -9.84 1.03
C GLY A 205 -0.37 -9.99 -0.33
N VAL A 206 0.51 -9.05 -0.70
CA VAL A 206 1.29 -9.13 -1.94
C VAL A 206 2.50 -10.02 -1.68
N ARG A 207 2.58 -11.15 -2.39
CA ARG A 207 3.66 -12.14 -2.26
C ARG A 207 4.43 -12.29 -3.57
N PRO A 208 5.76 -12.22 -3.56
CA PRO A 208 6.57 -12.48 -4.75
C PRO A 208 6.77 -13.99 -4.97
N ASP A 209 6.91 -14.39 -6.23
CA ASP A 209 7.41 -15.71 -6.62
C ASP A 209 8.95 -15.75 -6.62
N TRP A 210 9.59 -14.60 -6.85
CA TRP A 210 11.04 -14.47 -6.93
C TRP A 210 11.54 -13.24 -6.18
N LEU A 211 12.72 -13.38 -5.58
CA LEU A 211 13.44 -12.30 -4.94
C LEU A 211 14.80 -12.17 -5.63
N ALA A 212 15.16 -10.95 -5.99
CA ALA A 212 16.50 -10.66 -6.50
C ALA A 212 16.94 -9.29 -6.00
N GLY A 213 18.24 -9.03 -6.00
CA GLY A 213 18.76 -7.74 -5.64
C GLY A 213 20.04 -7.43 -6.37
N HIS A 214 20.52 -6.21 -6.21
CA HIS A 214 21.79 -5.78 -6.76
C HIS A 214 22.74 -5.36 -5.63
N SER A 215 23.92 -5.98 -5.54
CA SER A 215 24.91 -5.68 -4.49
C SER A 215 24.33 -5.83 -3.08
N VAL A 216 24.27 -4.79 -2.25
CA VAL A 216 23.63 -4.87 -0.92
C VAL A 216 22.16 -5.32 -1.01
N GLY A 217 21.48 -5.04 -2.12
CA GLY A 217 20.13 -5.54 -2.36
C GLY A 217 20.04 -7.07 -2.41
N GLU A 218 21.09 -7.79 -2.82
CA GLU A 218 21.11 -9.26 -2.75
C GLU A 218 21.06 -9.75 -1.30
N LEU A 219 21.70 -9.03 -0.37
CA LEU A 219 21.64 -9.36 1.06
C LEU A 219 20.22 -9.14 1.62
N THR A 220 19.56 -8.06 1.19
CA THR A 220 18.14 -7.83 1.50
C THR A 220 17.25 -8.94 0.95
N ALA A 221 17.48 -9.36 -0.30
CA ALA A 221 16.73 -10.44 -0.95
C ALA A 221 16.92 -11.77 -0.24
N ALA A 222 18.16 -12.11 0.15
CA ALA A 222 18.48 -13.33 0.89
C ALA A 222 17.82 -13.35 2.27
N HIS A 223 17.84 -12.23 3.00
CA HIS A 223 17.12 -12.09 4.26
C HIS A 223 15.60 -12.23 4.08
N ALA A 224 15.02 -11.53 3.09
CA ALA A 224 13.59 -11.63 2.76
C ALA A 224 13.16 -13.06 2.39
N ALA A 225 14.05 -13.83 1.77
CA ALA A 225 13.87 -15.24 1.44
C ALA A 225 14.02 -16.20 2.64
N GLY A 226 14.44 -15.69 3.81
CA GLY A 226 14.66 -16.49 5.02
C GLY A 226 15.98 -17.28 5.02
N VAL A 227 16.95 -16.92 4.18
CA VAL A 227 18.29 -17.55 4.18
C VAL A 227 19.05 -17.24 5.47
N TRP A 228 18.87 -16.01 5.98
CA TRP A 228 19.43 -15.56 7.25
C TRP A 228 18.36 -14.92 8.11
N ASP A 229 18.48 -15.10 9.42
CA ASP A 229 17.73 -14.28 10.36
C ASP A 229 18.19 -12.81 10.31
N LEU A 230 17.44 -11.95 10.99
CA LEU A 230 17.69 -10.51 10.96
C LEU A 230 19.04 -10.14 11.60
N ALA A 231 19.45 -10.83 12.67
CA ALA A 231 20.67 -10.50 13.40
C ALA A 231 21.91 -10.83 12.55
N ASP A 232 21.94 -12.00 11.91
CA ASP A 232 23.02 -12.40 11.02
C ASP A 232 23.09 -11.54 9.76
N ALA A 233 21.93 -11.21 9.17
CA ALA A 233 21.86 -10.32 8.02
C ALA A 233 22.38 -8.91 8.35
N ALA A 234 21.97 -8.34 9.50
CA ALA A 234 22.42 -7.04 9.96
C ALA A 234 23.94 -7.02 10.21
N ARG A 235 24.48 -8.05 10.87
CA ARG A 235 25.92 -8.21 11.08
C ARG A 235 26.69 -8.26 9.76
N LEU A 236 26.21 -9.02 8.78
CA LEU A 236 26.84 -9.15 7.47
C LEU A 236 26.84 -7.83 6.70
N VAL A 237 25.69 -7.14 6.65
CA VAL A 237 25.54 -5.84 5.97
C VAL A 237 26.47 -4.79 6.59
N ALA A 238 26.50 -4.68 7.92
CA ALA A 238 27.35 -3.72 8.60
C ALA A 238 28.85 -4.04 8.43
N ALA A 239 29.25 -5.31 8.55
CA ALA A 239 30.63 -5.72 8.33
C ALA A 239 31.09 -5.43 6.90
N ARG A 240 30.27 -5.77 5.90
CA ARG A 240 30.55 -5.47 4.49
C ARG A 240 30.67 -3.96 4.24
N GLY A 241 29.72 -3.19 4.74
CA GLY A 241 29.71 -1.74 4.59
C GLY A 241 30.96 -1.08 5.17
N ARG A 242 31.44 -1.56 6.33
CA ARG A 242 32.66 -1.08 6.99
C ARG A 242 33.94 -1.43 6.21
N LEU A 243 34.02 -2.64 5.66
CA LEU A 243 35.19 -3.11 4.90
C LEU A 243 35.31 -2.43 3.52
N MET A 244 34.21 -1.90 2.99
CA MET A 244 34.15 -1.23 1.68
C MET A 244 34.19 0.31 1.77
N GLN A 245 34.38 0.86 2.96
CA GLN A 245 34.26 2.30 3.22
C GLN A 245 35.50 3.09 2.78
#